data_AF-A0A365YXG3-F1
#
_entry.id   AF-A0A365YXG3-F1
#
_cell.length_a   1.000
_cell.length_b   1.000
_cell.length_c   1.000
_cell.angle_alpha   90.00
_cell.angle_beta   90.00
_cell.angle_gamma   90.00
#
_symmetry.space_group_name_H-M   'P 1'
#
loop_
_entity.id
_entity.type
_entity.pdbx_description
1 polymer ?
#
loop_
_entity_poly.entity_id
_entity_poly.type
_entity_poly.pdbx_seq_one_letter_code
_entity_poly.pdbx_strand_id
1 'polypeptide(L)'
;MHTQPGRSPAPRVRPATSRRDAPRRTRPPRIDWTVLDPHVARLRAEGLSNRETARRLNLNVKTMESRLRHLRAHRVDDGTALGPDEVRRTCLNCDGVFIADGRFLRLCPACRAMFG
;
A
#
# COMPACT_ATOMS: atom_id res chain seq x y z
N MET A 1 31.92 53.22 -42.23
CA MET A 1 31.31 53.33 -40.89
C MET A 1 30.11 52.37 -40.85
N HIS A 2 30.35 51.06 -40.65
CA HIS A 2 29.98 50.28 -39.45
C HIS A 2 28.54 50.56 -38.97
N THR A 3 27.60 49.62 -39.01
CA THR A 3 27.42 48.60 -37.94
C THR A 3 26.38 47.56 -38.37
N GLN A 4 26.68 46.26 -38.23
CA GLN A 4 25.70 45.16 -38.36
C GLN A 4 24.86 45.06 -37.08
N PRO A 5 23.53 44.87 -37.13
CA PRO A 5 22.75 44.61 -35.93
C PRO A 5 22.98 43.19 -35.42
N GLY A 6 23.25 43.10 -34.11
CA GLY A 6 23.75 41.93 -33.42
C GLY A 6 22.85 40.71 -33.46
N ARG A 7 23.45 39.57 -33.79
CA ARG A 7 22.86 38.23 -33.71
C ARG A 7 22.86 37.81 -32.23
N SER A 8 21.67 37.74 -31.60
CA SER A 8 21.52 37.20 -30.26
C SER A 8 21.95 35.72 -30.21
N PRO A 9 22.76 35.27 -29.24
CA PRO A 9 23.06 33.86 -29.11
C PRO A 9 21.86 33.10 -28.51
N ALA A 10 21.43 32.03 -29.18
CA ALA A 10 20.40 31.12 -28.70
C ALA A 10 20.81 30.48 -27.36
N PRO A 11 19.86 30.22 -26.44
CA PRO A 11 20.14 29.52 -25.19
C PRO A 11 20.58 28.08 -25.49
N ARG A 12 21.77 27.71 -25.00
CA ARG A 12 22.25 26.32 -25.08
C ARG A 12 21.37 25.45 -24.18
N VAL A 13 20.40 24.76 -24.78
CA VAL A 13 19.67 23.69 -24.11
C VAL A 13 20.66 22.53 -23.91
N ARG A 14 21.08 22.32 -22.65
CA ARG A 14 21.85 21.13 -22.30
C ARG A 14 20.96 19.91 -22.57
N PRO A 15 21.40 18.92 -23.37
CA PRO A 15 20.65 17.69 -23.50
C PRO A 15 20.55 17.07 -22.10
N ALA A 16 19.32 16.81 -21.67
CA ALA A 16 19.06 16.03 -20.47
C ALA A 16 19.75 14.67 -20.69
N THR A 17 20.81 14.41 -19.93
CA THR A 17 21.38 13.07 -19.87
C THR A 17 20.26 12.17 -19.36
N SER A 18 19.74 11.34 -20.26
CA SER A 18 18.86 10.24 -19.95
C SER A 18 19.55 9.42 -18.87
N ARG A 19 19.16 9.64 -17.61
CA ARG A 19 19.57 8.80 -16.49
C ARG A 19 19.16 7.39 -16.89
N ARG A 20 20.15 6.58 -17.24
CA ARG A 20 19.99 5.14 -17.43
C ARG A 20 19.23 4.65 -16.20
N ASP A 21 18.09 4.01 -16.46
CA ASP A 21 17.17 3.44 -15.49
C ASP A 21 18.00 2.59 -14.52
N ALA A 22 18.33 3.16 -13.36
CA ALA A 22 18.90 2.40 -12.28
C ALA A 22 17.86 1.32 -11.94
N PRO A 23 18.25 0.06 -11.71
CA PRO A 23 17.30 -0.99 -11.39
C PRO A 23 16.43 -0.49 -10.25
N ARG A 24 15.15 -0.26 -10.55
CA ARG A 24 14.17 0.16 -9.55
C ARG A 24 14.32 -0.85 -8.43
N ARG A 25 14.62 -0.37 -7.21
CA ARG A 25 14.62 -1.22 -6.01
C ARG A 25 13.38 -2.10 -6.12
N THR A 26 13.58 -3.39 -6.36
CA THR A 26 12.49 -4.34 -6.53
C THR A 26 11.80 -4.36 -5.18
N ARG A 27 10.70 -3.59 -5.10
CA ARG A 27 9.83 -3.64 -3.93
C ARG A 27 9.52 -5.12 -3.73
N PRO A 28 9.77 -5.68 -2.53
CA PRO A 28 9.41 -7.06 -2.25
C PRO A 28 7.96 -7.27 -2.72
N PRO A 29 7.67 -8.37 -3.44
CA PRO A 29 6.32 -8.61 -3.94
C PRO A 29 5.37 -8.53 -2.75
N ARG A 30 4.45 -7.56 -2.82
CA ARG A 30 3.41 -7.43 -1.81
C ARG A 30 2.55 -8.67 -1.94
N ILE A 31 2.23 -9.28 -0.81
CA ILE A 31 1.31 -10.42 -0.77
C ILE A 31 -0.05 -9.91 -1.23
N ASP A 32 -0.57 -10.46 -2.33
CA ASP A 32 -1.89 -10.11 -2.88
C ASP A 32 -3.01 -10.71 -2.01
N TRP A 33 -3.30 -10.00 -0.91
CA TRP A 33 -4.32 -10.43 0.04
C TRP A 33 -5.73 -10.46 -0.57
N THR A 34 -6.01 -9.63 -1.57
CA THR A 34 -7.28 -9.64 -2.32
C THR A 34 -7.61 -11.02 -2.90
N VAL A 35 -6.60 -11.74 -3.39
CA VAL A 35 -6.74 -13.10 -3.92
C VAL A 35 -6.74 -14.13 -2.79
N LEU A 36 -5.95 -13.90 -1.73
CA LEU A 36 -5.78 -14.87 -0.64
C LEU A 36 -6.89 -14.83 0.41
N ASP A 37 -7.56 -13.69 0.63
CA ASP A 37 -8.60 -13.53 1.65
C ASP A 37 -9.79 -14.50 1.47
N PRO A 38 -10.32 -14.72 0.25
CA PRO A 38 -11.35 -15.75 0.03
C PRO A 38 -10.87 -17.16 0.42
N HIS A 39 -9.61 -17.49 0.14
CA HIS A 39 -9.03 -18.78 0.53
C HIS A 39 -8.83 -18.87 2.04
N VAL A 40 -8.33 -17.81 2.68
CA VAL A 40 -8.25 -17.69 4.14
C VAL A 40 -9.62 -17.87 4.76
N ALA A 41 -10.66 -17.20 4.25
CA ALA A 41 -12.02 -17.30 4.75
C ALA A 41 -12.56 -18.74 4.64
N ARG A 42 -12.35 -19.40 3.50
CA ARG A 42 -12.73 -20.81 3.29
C ARG A 42 -12.03 -21.75 4.27
N LEU A 43 -10.71 -21.66 4.37
CA LEU A 43 -9.90 -22.51 5.26
C LEU A 43 -10.28 -22.29 6.74
N ARG A 44 -10.65 -21.06 7.12
CA ARG A 44 -11.14 -20.75 8.46
C ARG A 44 -12.55 -21.29 8.70
N ALA A 45 -13.43 -21.29 7.71
CA ALA A 45 -14.75 -21.91 7.80
C ALA A 45 -14.67 -23.44 7.93
N GLU A 46 -13.66 -24.06 7.32
CA GLU A 46 -13.33 -25.49 7.49
C GLU A 46 -12.72 -25.83 8.87
N GLY A 47 -12.53 -24.84 9.75
CA GLY A 47 -12.02 -25.06 11.11
C GLY A 47 -10.50 -25.27 11.21
N LEU A 48 -9.74 -24.96 10.15
CA LEU A 48 -8.29 -25.19 10.18
C LEU A 48 -7.55 -24.26 11.15
N SER A 49 -6.51 -24.82 11.76
CA SER A 49 -5.55 -24.06 12.56
C SER A 49 -4.81 -23.02 11.72
N ASN A 50 -4.31 -21.96 12.37
CA ASN A 50 -3.54 -20.90 11.69
C ASN A 50 -2.30 -21.47 10.99
N ARG A 51 -1.63 -22.44 11.63
CA ARG A 51 -0.44 -23.09 11.09
C ARG A 51 -0.77 -23.89 9.83
N GLU A 52 -1.89 -24.61 9.82
CA GLU A 52 -2.31 -25.39 8.66
C GLU A 52 -2.79 -24.49 7.51
N THR A 53 -3.49 -23.41 7.84
CA THR A 53 -3.89 -22.38 6.88
C THR A 53 -2.67 -21.75 6.21
N ALA A 54 -1.63 -21.42 6.99
CA ALA A 54 -0.38 -20.89 6.47
C ALA A 54 0.34 -21.89 5.54
N ARG A 55 0.40 -23.18 5.91
CA ARG A 55 0.97 -24.23 5.06
C ARG A 55 0.24 -24.35 3.73
N ARG A 56 -1.10 -24.41 3.74
CA ARG A 56 -1.91 -24.53 2.52
C ARG A 56 -1.77 -23.34 1.58
N LEU A 57 -1.51 -22.15 2.11
CA LEU A 57 -1.28 -20.93 1.32
C LEU A 57 0.19 -20.69 0.98
N ASN A 58 1.09 -21.60 1.40
CA ASN A 58 2.54 -21.45 1.27
C ASN A 58 3.06 -20.12 1.86
N LEU A 59 2.52 -19.73 3.02
CA LEU A 59 2.86 -18.51 3.75
C LEU A 59 3.56 -18.82 5.09
N ASN A 60 4.30 -17.85 5.62
CA ASN A 60 4.82 -17.95 6.98
C ASN A 60 3.67 -17.83 8.00
N VAL A 61 3.72 -18.63 9.08
CA VAL A 61 2.73 -18.59 10.17
C VAL A 61 2.60 -17.19 10.76
N LYS A 62 3.70 -16.45 10.94
CA LYS A 62 3.69 -15.07 11.46
C LYS A 62 2.93 -14.11 10.52
N THR A 63 3.10 -14.29 9.21
CA THR A 63 2.36 -13.54 8.18
C THR A 63 0.87 -13.83 8.27
N MET A 64 0.50 -15.11 8.45
CA MET A 64 -0.88 -15.52 8.63
C MET A 64 -1.50 -14.96 9.92
N GLU A 65 -0.78 -15.01 11.04
CA GLU A 65 -1.24 -14.44 12.31
C GLU A 65 -1.43 -12.93 12.23
N SER A 66 -0.49 -12.23 11.61
CA SER A 66 -0.58 -10.81 11.32
C SER A 66 -1.80 -10.49 10.45
N ARG A 67 -2.07 -11.28 9.39
CA ARG A 67 -3.26 -11.10 8.56
C ARG A 67 -4.55 -11.34 9.33
N LEU A 68 -4.62 -12.41 10.13
CA LEU A 68 -5.82 -12.70 10.92
C LEU A 68 -6.10 -11.63 11.97
N ARG A 69 -5.04 -11.08 12.60
CA ARG A 69 -5.17 -9.91 13.50
C ARG A 69 -5.72 -8.72 12.72
N HIS A 70 -5.22 -8.49 11.50
CA HIS A 70 -5.72 -7.44 10.63
C HIS A 70 -7.20 -7.60 10.27
N LEU A 71 -7.62 -8.80 9.83
CA LEU A 71 -9.01 -9.09 9.49
C LEU A 71 -9.96 -8.90 10.68
N ARG A 72 -9.55 -9.31 11.89
CA ARG A 72 -10.34 -9.07 13.11
C ARG A 72 -10.52 -7.58 13.39
N ALA A 73 -9.47 -6.79 13.22
CA ALA A 73 -9.50 -5.35 13.45
C ALA A 73 -10.23 -4.56 12.34
N HIS A 74 -10.37 -5.13 11.14
CA HIS A 74 -11.13 -4.53 10.02
C HIS A 74 -12.61 -4.92 9.97
N ARG A 75 -13.11 -5.78 10.87
CA ARG A 75 -14.55 -6.10 10.98
C ARG A 75 -15.41 -4.96 11.52
N VAL A 76 -14.86 -3.73 11.58
CA VAL A 76 -15.58 -2.56 12.07
C VAL A 76 -16.37 -1.96 10.91
N ASP A 77 -17.64 -2.37 10.87
CA ASP A 77 -18.84 -1.65 10.47
C ASP A 77 -18.77 -0.78 9.20
N ASP A 78 -19.25 -1.33 8.08
CA ASP A 78 -19.50 -0.60 6.82
C ASP A 78 -20.71 0.36 6.92
N GLY A 79 -21.35 0.45 8.10
CA GLY A 79 -22.62 1.17 8.31
C GLY A 79 -22.55 2.38 9.25
N THR A 80 -21.38 2.76 9.76
CA THR A 80 -21.29 3.92 10.67
C THR A 80 -21.20 5.22 9.87
N ALA A 81 -22.16 6.12 10.09
CA ALA A 81 -22.16 7.45 9.47
C ALA A 81 -20.85 8.19 9.82
N LEU A 82 -20.11 8.62 8.80
CA LEU A 82 -18.86 9.36 9.00
C LEU A 82 -19.13 10.70 9.68
N GLY A 83 -18.39 11.00 10.74
CA GLY A 83 -18.27 12.32 11.32
C GLY A 83 -17.57 13.31 10.37
N PRO A 84 -17.66 14.62 10.66
CA PRO A 84 -17.18 15.67 9.75
C PRO A 84 -15.66 15.68 9.49
N ASP A 85 -14.86 15.09 10.38
CA ASP A 85 -13.39 15.00 10.26
C ASP A 85 -12.90 13.61 9.77
N GLU A 86 -13.83 12.68 9.58
CA GLU A 86 -13.53 11.31 9.20
C GLU A 86 -13.37 11.17 7.68
N VAL A 87 -12.24 10.63 7.23
CA VAL A 87 -11.93 10.48 5.80
C VAL A 87 -11.76 9.01 5.45
N ARG A 88 -12.56 8.52 4.48
CA ARG A 88 -12.40 7.18 3.90
C ARG A 88 -11.11 7.14 3.06
N ARG A 89 -10.21 6.20 3.38
CA ARG A 89 -8.88 6.08 2.75
C ARG A 89 -8.49 4.63 2.53
N THR A 90 -7.48 4.43 1.69
CA THR A 90 -6.84 3.14 1.46
C THR A 90 -5.53 3.06 2.25
N CYS A 91 -5.36 1.99 3.03
CA CYS A 91 -4.16 1.75 3.82
C CYS A 91 -2.94 1.48 2.93
N LEU A 92 -1.84 2.19 3.11
CA LEU A 92 -0.63 2.00 2.30
C LEU A 92 0.06 0.64 2.49
N ASN A 93 -0.26 -0.09 3.56
CA ASN A 93 0.35 -1.38 3.86
C ASN A 93 -0.45 -2.58 3.36
N CYS A 94 -1.77 -2.55 3.51
CA CYS A 94 -2.64 -3.69 3.19
C CYS A 94 -3.68 -3.40 2.11
N ASP A 95 -3.69 -2.18 1.57
CA ASP A 95 -4.63 -1.69 0.56
C ASP A 95 -6.11 -1.80 0.98
N GLY A 96 -6.37 -2.03 2.26
CA GLY A 96 -7.71 -2.08 2.85
C GLY A 96 -8.30 -0.69 3.06
N VAL A 97 -9.62 -0.57 2.86
CA VAL A 97 -10.36 0.69 3.06
C VAL A 97 -10.65 0.90 4.54
N PHE A 98 -10.30 2.06 5.08
CA PHE A 98 -10.50 2.41 6.48
C PHE A 98 -10.90 3.88 6.64
N ILE A 99 -11.48 4.21 7.79
CA ILE A 99 -11.79 5.59 8.17
C ILE A 99 -10.63 6.16 9.01
N ALA A 100 -10.10 7.29 8.57
CA ALA A 100 -9.03 8.00 9.24
C ALA A 100 -9.57 9.21 10.00
N ASP A 101 -9.22 9.32 11.29
CA ASP A 101 -9.45 10.47 12.16
C ASP A 101 -8.44 11.61 11.85
N GLY A 102 -8.41 12.06 10.59
CA GLY A 102 -7.54 13.13 10.13
C GLY A 102 -6.55 12.78 9.00
N ARG A 103 -5.93 13.83 8.44
CA ARG A 103 -5.24 13.76 7.13
C ARG A 103 -3.87 13.09 7.12
N PHE A 104 -3.26 12.87 8.27
CA PHE A 104 -1.90 12.33 8.36
C PHE A 104 -1.85 10.81 8.45
N LEU A 105 -2.96 10.17 8.84
CA LEU A 105 -3.03 8.72 8.94
C LEU A 105 -3.09 8.09 7.56
N ARG A 106 -2.06 7.28 7.26
CA ARG A 106 -1.93 6.52 6.00
C ARG A 106 -1.98 5.00 6.20
N LEU A 107 -1.99 4.56 7.45
CA LEU A 107 -2.13 3.16 7.83
C LEU A 107 -3.45 3.00 8.58
N CYS A 108 -4.18 1.94 8.26
CA CYS A 108 -5.37 1.58 9.02
C CYS A 108 -5.01 1.26 10.49
N PRO A 109 -5.95 1.35 11.44
CA PRO A 109 -5.69 1.09 12.86
C PRO A 109 -5.00 -0.26 13.08
N ALA A 110 -5.42 -1.28 12.33
CA ALA A 110 -4.85 -2.62 12.37
C ALA A 110 -3.36 -2.66 11.95
N CYS A 111 -3.02 -2.01 10.84
CA CYS A 111 -1.63 -1.95 10.38
C CYS A 111 -0.79 -1.03 11.27
N ARG A 112 -1.34 0.08 11.76
CA ARG A 112 -0.65 0.96 12.71
C ARG A 112 -0.28 0.22 14.00
N ALA A 113 -1.19 -0.58 14.55
CA ALA A 113 -0.91 -1.38 15.74
C ALA A 113 0.14 -2.49 15.53
N MET A 114 0.48 -2.82 14.28
CA MET A 114 1.50 -3.82 13.95
C MET A 114 2.87 -3.23 13.61
N PHE A 115 2.94 -1.95 13.22
CA PHE A 115 4.16 -1.30 12.72
C PHE A 115 4.52 0.03 13.41
N GLY A 116 3.64 0.54 14.27
CA GLY A 116 3.83 1.77 15.04
C GLY A 116 4.29 1.52 16.46
#